data_AF-A0AAV3P8R2-F1
#
_entry.id   AF-A0AAV3P8R2-F1
#
_cell.length_a   1.000
_cell.length_b   1.000
_cell.length_c   1.000
_cell.angle_alpha   90.00
_cell.angle_beta   90.00
_cell.angle_gamma   90.00
#
_symmetry.space_group_name_H-M   'P 1'
#
loop_
_entity.id
_entity.type
_entity.pdbx_description
1 polymer ?
#
loop_
_entity_poly.entity_id
_entity_poly.type
_entity_poly.pdbx_seq_one_letter_code
_entity_poly.pdbx_strand_id
1 'polypeptide(L)'
;MESFTLRFGLMSSGVRKLDIDFCCNDELIPDSGLIVFPFEVLSSVCMLEYVQLSLCILEPNFQGPYNFLKELSLCLVPLVNGEVESMLSSCPQLMLLHLIYCKLPCKLLLRIR
;
A
#
# COMPACT_ATOMS: atom_id res chain seq x y z
N MET A 1 13.11 -16.91 3.86
CA MET A 1 12.62 -15.56 3.53
C MET A 1 12.83 -15.40 2.05
N GLU A 2 11.78 -15.64 1.26
CA GLU A 2 11.84 -15.45 -0.19
C GLU A 2 11.74 -13.95 -0.45
N SER A 3 12.74 -13.37 -1.12
CA SER A 3 12.70 -11.97 -1.52
C SER A 3 12.30 -11.91 -2.99
N PHE A 4 11.14 -11.33 -3.29
CA PHE A 4 10.87 -10.83 -4.63
C PHE A 4 11.42 -9.41 -4.73
N THR A 5 12.07 -9.10 -5.85
CA THR A 5 12.53 -7.74 -6.13
C THR A 5 11.69 -7.19 -7.28
N LEU A 6 10.81 -6.24 -6.99
CA LEU A 6 10.15 -5.46 -8.03
C LEU A 6 11.10 -4.34 -8.46
N ARG A 7 11.65 -4.44 -9.68
CA ARG A 7 12.48 -3.40 -10.27
C ARG A 7 11.64 -2.59 -11.26
N PHE A 8 11.18 -1.43 -10.83
CA PHE A 8 10.68 -0.42 -11.75
C PHE A 8 11.90 0.34 -12.29
N GLY A 9 12.16 0.25 -13.59
CA GLY A 9 13.25 1.00 -14.22
C GLY A 9 12.98 2.51 -14.15
N LEU A 10 14.01 3.33 -14.36
CA LEU A 10 13.97 4.82 -14.38
C LEU A 10 12.99 5.43 -15.41
N MET A 11 12.16 4.60 -16.06
CA MET A 11 11.14 4.96 -17.04
C MET A 11 9.93 4.01 -17.00
N SER A 12 9.43 3.60 -15.83
CA SER A 12 8.10 2.95 -15.74
C SER A 12 6.95 3.95 -15.99
N SER A 13 7.13 4.89 -16.92
CA SER A 13 6.27 6.05 -17.17
C SER A 13 4.87 5.69 -17.68
N GLY A 14 4.66 4.44 -18.10
CA GLY A 14 3.35 3.93 -18.53
C GLY A 14 2.59 3.14 -17.47
N VAL A 15 3.20 2.79 -16.33
CA VAL A 15 2.53 1.97 -15.31
C VAL A 15 1.57 2.85 -14.51
N ARG A 16 0.27 2.67 -14.75
CA ARG A 16 -0.81 3.40 -14.06
C ARG A 16 -1.53 2.56 -13.01
N LYS A 17 -1.45 1.22 -13.12
CA LYS A 17 -2.03 0.28 -12.17
C LYS A 17 -0.96 -0.68 -11.67
N LEU A 18 -0.89 -0.85 -10.36
CA LEU A 18 -0.12 -1.88 -9.69
C LEU A 18 -1.06 -2.74 -8.86
N ASP A 19 -1.03 -4.05 -9.09
CA ASP A 19 -1.85 -5.02 -8.40
C ASP A 19 -0.92 -6.14 -7.94
N ILE A 20 -0.72 -6.25 -6.63
CA ILE A 20 0.18 -7.26 -6.07
C ILE A 20 -0.52 -7.98 -4.94
N ASP A 21 -0.60 -9.30 -5.11
CA ASP A 21 -1.11 -10.23 -4.09
C ASP A 21 0.04 -11.11 -3.62
N PHE A 22 0.34 -11.06 -2.32
CA PHE A 22 1.40 -11.85 -1.69
C PHE A 22 0.90 -13.17 -1.10
N CYS A 23 -0.24 -13.69 -1.58
CA CYS A 23 -0.72 -15.01 -1.22
C CYS A 23 0.30 -16.11 -1.60
N CYS A 24 0.98 -16.65 -0.60
CA CYS A 24 1.84 -17.82 -0.73
C CYS A 24 1.15 -19.05 -0.12
N ASN A 25 0.31 -19.71 -0.94
CA ASN A 25 -0.42 -20.95 -0.65
C ASN A 25 -1.48 -20.90 0.49
N ASP A 26 -2.47 -21.78 0.37
CA ASP A 26 -3.80 -21.83 1.02
C ASP A 26 -3.85 -21.90 2.57
N GLU A 27 -2.75 -21.73 3.29
CA GLU A 27 -2.74 -21.84 4.74
C GLU A 27 -2.77 -20.45 5.38
N LEU A 28 -3.94 -20.10 5.92
CA LEU A 28 -4.22 -18.99 6.86
C LEU A 28 -2.94 -18.46 7.52
N ILE A 29 -2.33 -17.46 6.88
CA ILE A 29 -1.01 -16.97 7.25
C ILE A 29 -1.10 -16.41 8.69
N PRO A 30 -0.42 -17.02 9.69
CA PRO A 30 -0.30 -16.41 11.00
C PRO A 30 0.48 -15.10 10.84
N ASP A 31 0.22 -14.10 11.69
CA ASP A 31 0.84 -12.75 11.67
C ASP A 31 2.38 -12.73 11.41
N SER A 32 3.08 -13.84 11.65
CA SER A 32 4.51 -14.05 11.40
C SER A 32 4.94 -14.35 9.94
N GLY A 33 4.01 -14.52 9.00
CA GLY A 33 4.31 -14.96 7.62
C GLY A 33 4.09 -13.93 6.52
N LEU A 34 3.66 -12.70 6.86
CA LEU A 34 3.43 -11.65 5.87
C LEU A 34 4.74 -11.13 5.28
N ILE A 35 4.70 -10.80 3.99
CA ILE A 35 5.89 -10.29 3.31
C ILE A 35 5.98 -8.77 3.50
N VAL A 36 7.18 -8.29 3.81
CA VAL A 36 7.46 -6.86 3.94
C VAL A 36 7.54 -6.26 2.55
N PHE A 37 6.66 -5.30 2.27
CA PHE A 37 6.60 -4.56 1.02
C PHE A 37 7.25 -3.17 1.21
N PRO A 38 8.32 -2.85 0.45
CA PRO A 38 8.99 -1.56 0.51
C PRO A 38 8.15 -0.47 -0.15
N PHE A 39 7.22 0.14 0.59
CA PHE A 39 6.21 1.04 -0.01
C PHE A 39 6.81 2.28 -0.70
N GLU A 40 7.98 2.72 -0.23
CA GLU A 40 8.77 3.77 -0.86
C GLU A 40 9.12 3.48 -2.33
N VAL A 41 9.17 2.20 -2.75
CA VAL A 41 9.42 1.83 -4.15
C VAL A 41 8.38 2.41 -5.10
N LEU A 42 7.15 2.64 -4.61
CA LEU A 42 6.07 3.22 -5.40
C LEU A 42 6.34 4.69 -5.74
N SER A 43 7.15 5.40 -4.95
CA SER A 43 7.55 6.77 -5.27
C SER A 43 8.36 6.87 -6.57
N SER A 44 9.02 5.78 -6.98
CA SER A 44 9.73 5.70 -8.26
C SER A 44 8.79 5.59 -9.48
N VAL A 45 7.51 5.26 -9.26
CA VAL A 45 6.49 5.10 -10.29
C VAL A 45 5.51 6.28 -10.21
N CYS A 46 5.98 7.45 -10.67
CA CYS A 46 5.31 8.73 -10.46
C CYS A 46 3.93 8.87 -11.13
N MET A 47 3.51 7.95 -12.00
CA MET A 47 2.24 7.99 -12.72
C MET A 47 1.21 6.95 -12.22
N LEU A 48 1.45 6.31 -11.07
CA LEU A 48 0.51 5.37 -10.49
C LEU A 48 -0.81 6.06 -10.13
N GLU A 49 -1.89 5.48 -10.63
CA GLU A 49 -3.27 5.91 -10.36
C GLU A 49 -4.03 4.90 -9.52
N TYR A 50 -3.69 3.61 -9.64
CA TYR A 50 -4.37 2.53 -8.95
C TYR A 50 -3.33 1.62 -8.28
N VAL A 51 -3.43 1.43 -6.98
CA VAL A 51 -2.58 0.50 -6.23
C VAL A 51 -3.47 -0.45 -5.44
N GLN A 52 -3.27 -1.74 -5.65
CA GLN A 52 -3.84 -2.79 -4.82
C GLN A 52 -2.72 -3.63 -4.22
N LEU A 53 -2.71 -3.75 -2.90
CA LEU A 53 -1.78 -4.59 -2.15
C LEU A 53 -2.56 -5.53 -1.23
N SER A 54 -2.23 -6.82 -1.28
CA SER A 54 -2.83 -7.84 -0.44
C SER A 54 -1.77 -8.63 0.32
N LEU A 55 -2.04 -8.95 1.59
CA LEU A 55 -1.21 -9.88 2.39
C LEU A 55 0.26 -9.45 2.58
N CYS A 56 0.51 -8.15 2.80
CA CYS A 56 1.85 -7.63 3.12
C CYS A 56 1.85 -6.70 4.34
N ILE A 57 3.04 -6.49 4.90
CA ILE A 57 3.35 -5.41 5.84
C ILE A 57 3.98 -4.27 5.04
N LEU A 58 3.60 -3.02 5.30
CA LEU A 58 4.20 -1.85 4.66
C LEU A 58 5.40 -1.36 5.49
N GLU A 59 6.61 -1.34 4.93
CA GLU A 59 7.79 -0.72 5.58
C GLU A 59 8.67 0.05 4.57
N PRO A 60 9.09 1.30 4.85
CA PRO A 60 8.58 2.15 5.90
C PRO A 60 7.06 2.41 5.70
N ASN A 61 6.40 2.88 6.76
CA ASN A 61 4.99 3.30 6.71
C ASN A 61 4.75 4.23 5.50
N PHE A 62 3.49 4.33 5.05
CA PHE A 62 3.08 5.13 3.90
C PHE A 62 3.70 6.54 3.91
N GLN A 63 4.72 6.76 3.08
CA GLN A 63 5.51 8.00 3.01
C GLN A 63 5.83 8.35 1.56
N GLY A 64 5.57 9.60 1.18
CA GLY A 64 5.95 10.15 -0.12
C GLY A 64 4.76 10.78 -0.86
N PRO A 65 5.01 11.67 -1.83
CA PRO A 65 3.95 12.31 -2.60
C PRO A 65 3.43 11.36 -3.69
N TYR A 66 2.19 10.88 -3.55
CA TYR A 66 1.51 10.05 -4.55
C TYR A 66 0.49 10.89 -5.31
N ASN A 67 1.01 11.86 -6.07
CA ASN A 67 0.22 12.96 -6.64
C ASN A 67 -0.87 12.54 -7.63
N PHE A 68 -0.73 11.36 -8.23
CA PHE A 68 -1.65 10.85 -9.25
C PHE A 68 -2.49 9.67 -8.75
N LEU A 69 -2.27 9.20 -7.51
CA LEU A 69 -2.95 8.04 -6.98
C LEU A 69 -4.42 8.40 -6.72
N LYS A 70 -5.31 7.70 -7.43
CA LYS A 70 -6.76 7.87 -7.40
C LYS A 70 -7.44 6.81 -6.56
N GLU A 71 -6.89 5.60 -6.55
CA GLU A 71 -7.42 4.47 -5.81
C GLU A 71 -6.30 3.72 -5.08
N LEU A 72 -6.51 3.50 -3.79
CA LEU A 72 -5.66 2.67 -2.95
C LEU A 72 -6.52 1.58 -2.30
N SER A 73 -6.22 0.33 -2.61
CA SER A 73 -6.88 -0.85 -2.05
C SER A 73 -5.88 -1.67 -1.25
N LEU A 74 -6.17 -1.87 0.03
CA LEU A 74 -5.36 -2.67 0.95
C LEU A 74 -6.22 -3.81 1.46
N CYS A 75 -5.75 -5.06 1.25
CA CYS A 75 -6.46 -6.25 1.70
C CYS A 75 -5.59 -7.06 2.67
N LEU A 76 -6.09 -7.35 3.87
CA LEU A 76 -5.35 -8.09 4.91
C LEU A 76 -3.98 -7.47 5.22
N VAL A 77 -3.86 -6.15 5.06
CA VAL A 77 -2.65 -5.38 5.41
C VAL A 77 -2.82 -4.84 6.83
N PRO A 78 -1.91 -5.15 7.77
CA PRO A 78 -1.94 -4.57 9.12
C PRO A 78 -1.56 -3.09 9.04
N LEU A 79 -2.34 -2.24 9.70
CA LEU A 79 -2.11 -0.79 9.73
C LEU A 79 -1.81 -0.31 11.15
N VAL A 80 -0.86 0.61 11.28
CA VAL A 80 -0.52 1.27 12.54
C VAL A 80 -1.14 2.66 12.65
N ASN A 81 -1.12 3.23 13.87
CA ASN A 81 -1.67 4.57 14.14
C ASN A 81 -1.06 5.61 13.18
N GLY A 82 -1.92 6.43 12.56
CA GLY A 82 -1.48 7.51 11.69
C GLY A 82 -1.28 7.13 10.22
N GLU A 83 -1.31 5.85 9.85
CA GLU A 83 -1.07 5.45 8.45
C GLU A 83 -2.22 5.83 7.52
N VAL A 84 -3.47 5.68 7.97
CA VAL A 84 -4.63 6.09 7.18
C VAL A 84 -4.61 7.61 6.98
N GLU A 85 -4.28 8.38 8.01
CA GLU A 85 -4.11 9.82 7.93
C GLU A 85 -2.94 10.21 6.99
N SER A 86 -1.85 9.44 7.01
CA SER A 86 -0.73 9.61 6.07
C SER A 86 -1.15 9.35 4.63
N MET A 87 -1.90 8.26 4.38
CA MET A 87 -2.45 7.92 3.06
C MET A 87 -3.30 9.06 2.50
N LEU A 88 -4.24 9.56 3.32
CA LEU A 88 -5.14 10.65 2.93
C LEU A 88 -4.41 11.98 2.68
N SER A 89 -3.37 12.28 3.46
CA SER A 89 -2.60 13.53 3.31
C SER A 89 -1.55 13.50 2.20
N SER A 90 -1.04 12.31 1.87
CA SER A 90 0.01 12.09 0.88
C SER A 90 -0.51 11.88 -0.54
N CYS A 91 -1.83 11.63 -0.70
CA CYS A 91 -2.49 11.36 -1.97
C CYS A 91 -3.55 12.42 -2.28
N PRO A 92 -3.18 13.59 -2.83
CA PRO A 92 -4.12 14.70 -3.04
C PRO A 92 -5.21 14.42 -4.08
N GLN A 93 -5.05 13.40 -4.93
CA GLN A 93 -6.03 12.99 -5.94
C GLN A 93 -6.78 11.71 -5.56
N LEU A 94 -6.63 11.22 -4.32
CA LEU A 94 -7.25 9.97 -3.89
C LEU A 94 -8.77 10.14 -3.83
N MET A 95 -9.46 9.37 -4.67
CA MET A 95 -10.92 9.33 -4.72
C MET A 95 -11.46 8.14 -3.94
N LEU A 96 -10.73 7.03 -3.90
CA LEU A 96 -11.14 5.78 -3.27
C LEU A 96 -10.03 5.21 -2.39
N LEU A 97 -10.39 4.88 -1.14
CA LEU A 97 -9.56 4.13 -0.20
C LEU A 97 -10.34 2.91 0.27
N HIS A 98 -9.91 1.72 -0.13
CA HIS A 98 -10.50 0.46 0.30
C HIS A 98 -9.59 -0.20 1.34
N LEU A 99 -10.13 -0.45 2.54
CA LEU A 99 -9.45 -1.17 3.61
C LEU A 99 -10.25 -2.45 3.87
N ILE A 100 -9.80 -3.57 3.30
CA ILE A 100 -10.52 -4.84 3.25
C ILE A 100 -9.84 -5.80 4.22
N TYR A 101 -10.55 -6.22 5.28
CA TYR A 101 -9.98 -7.08 6.34
C TYR A 101 -8.67 -6.55 6.96
N CYS A 102 -8.42 -5.24 6.88
CA CYS A 102 -7.28 -4.61 7.53
C CYS A 102 -7.50 -4.54 9.05
N LYS A 103 -6.46 -4.88 9.81
CA LYS A 103 -6.44 -4.63 11.26
C LYS A 103 -6.18 -3.14 11.49
N LEU A 104 -7.24 -2.39 11.77
CA LEU A 104 -7.14 -0.96 12.08
C LEU A 104 -6.69 -0.74 13.53
N PRO A 105 -5.92 0.32 13.80
CA PRO A 105 -5.59 0.68 15.16
C PRO A 105 -6.83 1.18 15.91
N CYS A 106 -6.82 1.03 17.25
CA CYS A 106 -7.97 1.40 18.10
C CYS A 106 -8.35 2.89 18.08
N LYS A 107 -7.52 3.76 17.50
CA LYS A 107 -7.76 5.21 17.39
C LYS A 107 -7.58 5.64 15.94
N LEU A 108 -8.63 5.52 15.14
CA LEU A 108 -8.71 6.12 13.82
C LEU A 108 -9.12 7.60 14.00
N LEU A 109 -8.25 8.56 13.68
CA LEU A 109 -8.56 9.99 13.76
C LEU A 109 -8.67 10.57 12.36
N LEU A 110 -9.82 10.34 11.72
CA LEU A 110 -10.11 10.93 10.41
C LEU A 110 -10.32 12.45 10.53
N ARG A 111 -9.30 13.24 10.20
CA ARG A 111 -9.45 14.67 9.93
C ARG A 111 -9.64 14.88 8.43
N ILE A 112 -10.89 14.88 8.00
CA ILE A 112 -11.27 15.28 6.64
C ILE A 112 -11.23 16.82 6.62
N ARG A 113 -10.41 17.40 5.73
CA ARG A 113 -10.36 18.85 5.47
C ARG A 113 -11.30 19.21 4.33
#